data_AF-A0A2K3JMC1-F1
#
_entry.id   AF-A0A2K3JMC1-F1
#
_cell.length_a   1.000
_cell.length_b   1.000
_cell.length_c   1.000
_cell.angle_alpha   90.00
_cell.angle_beta   90.00
_cell.angle_gamma   90.00
#
_symmetry.space_group_name_H-M   'P 1'
#
loop_
_entity.id
_entity.type
_entity.pdbx_description
1 polymer ?
#
loop_
_entity_poly.entity_id
_entity_poly.type
_entity_poly.pdbx_seq_one_letter_code
_entity_poly.pdbx_strand_id
1 'polypeptide(L)' 'MAPTILLLVTFFLAFSASYLSIGEAEIDQLNGLKLNSHILQESIAKQINENPGAGWKAAINPRFSNVTVSFQLP' A
#
# COMPACT_ATOMS: atom_id res chain seq x y z
N MET A 1 9.93 45.79 9.59
CA MET A 1 8.74 45.08 9.09
C MET A 1 9.08 44.08 7.97
N ALA A 2 10.00 44.41 7.05
CA ALA A 2 10.44 43.49 5.99
C ALA A 2 11.04 42.12 6.45
N PRO A 3 11.86 42.00 7.50
CA PRO A 3 12.52 40.73 7.82
C PRO A 3 11.54 39.67 8.37
N THR A 4 10.49 40.09 9.06
CA THR A 4 9.45 39.21 9.61
C THR A 4 8.57 38.63 8.50
N ILE A 5 8.27 39.44 7.48
CA ILE A 5 7.51 39.02 6.31
C ILE A 5 8.32 38.00 5.49
N LEU A 6 9.63 38.23 5.34
CA LEU A 6 10.52 37.30 4.65
C LEU A 6 10.52 35.93 5.34
N LEU A 7 10.64 35.89 6.67
CA LEU A 7 10.62 34.64 7.44
C LEU A 7 9.30 33.87 7.26
N LEU A 8 8.17 34.59 7.28
CA LEU A 8 6.85 34.01 7.09
C LEU A 8 6.69 33.40 5.68
N VAL A 9 7.14 34.12 4.65
CA VAL A 9 7.11 33.62 3.25
C VAL A 9 7.95 32.37 3.09
N THR A 10 9.16 32.33 3.66
CA THR A 10 10.03 31.16 3.60
C THR A 10 9.43 29.96 4.33
N PHE A 11 8.76 30.19 5.46
CA PHE A 11 8.05 29.16 6.20
C PHE A 11 6.89 28.57 5.40
N PHE A 12 6.05 29.42 4.79
CA PHE A 12 4.95 28.96 3.93
C PHE A 12 5.44 28.21 2.68
N LEU A 13 6.55 28.64 2.06
CA LEU A 13 7.14 27.93 0.93
C LEU A 13 7.64 26.53 1.32
N ALA A 14 8.37 26.43 2.44
CA ALA A 14 8.88 25.15 2.93
C ALA A 14 7.73 24.19 3.32
N PHE A 15 6.68 24.74 3.94
CA PHE A 15 5.49 23.98 4.28
C PHE A 15 4.77 23.49 3.02
N SER A 16 4.54 24.36 2.03
CA SER A 16 3.91 24.01 0.74
C SER A 16 4.70 22.94 -0.03
N ALA A 17 6.03 23.04 -0.05
CA ALA A 17 6.88 22.04 -0.69
C ALA A 17 6.77 20.65 -0.02
N SER A 18 6.57 20.62 1.31
CA SER A 18 6.36 19.39 2.06
C SER A 18 5.05 18.68 1.68
N TYR A 19 3.97 19.42 1.38
CA TYR A 19 2.70 18.81 0.94
C TYR A 19 2.78 18.18 -0.46
N LEU A 20 3.56 18.76 -1.38
CA LEU A 20 3.71 18.22 -2.72
C LEU A 20 4.44 16.87 -2.73
N SER A 21 5.38 16.67 -1.79
CA SER A 21 6.17 15.43 -1.69
C SER A 21 5.34 14.21 -1.24
N ILE A 22 4.20 14.43 -0.58
CA ILE A 22 3.37 13.34 -0.02
C ILE A 22 2.55 12.63 -1.10
N GLY A 23 2.15 13.34 -2.18
CA GLY A 23 1.31 12.77 -3.24
C GLY A 23 2.02 11.78 -4.18
N GLU A 24 3.33 11.90 -4.34
CA GLU A 24 4.12 11.04 -5.23
C GLU A 24 4.56 9.74 -4.52
N ALA A 25 4.80 9.80 -3.21
CA ALA A 25 5.22 8.66 -2.40
C ALA A 25 4.11 7.59 -2.19
N GLU A 26 2.84 7.95 -2.36
CA GLU A 26 1.71 7.02 -2.21
C GLU A 26 1.58 6.07 -3.41
N ILE A 27 1.84 6.57 -4.62
CA ILE A 27 1.74 5.80 -5.87
C ILE A 27 2.84 4.72 -5.94
N ASP A 28 4.06 5.06 -5.53
CA ASP A 28 5.18 4.11 -5.55
C ASP A 28 5.05 3.01 -4.48
N GLN A 29 4.49 3.34 -3.30
CA GLN A 29 4.16 2.32 -2.30
C GLN A 29 3.08 1.35 -2.79
N LEU A 30 2.11 1.86 -3.56
CA LEU A 30 1.06 1.04 -4.15
C LEU A 30 1.58 0.15 -5.29
N ASN A 31 2.50 0.66 -6.12
CA ASN A 31 3.21 -0.15 -7.13
C ASN A 31 4.06 -1.26 -6.48
N GLY A 32 4.58 -1.02 -5.27
CA GLY A 32 5.27 -2.03 -4.47
C GLY A 32 4.37 -3.14 -3.91
N LEU A 33 3.06 -2.86 -3.76
CA LEU A 33 2.08 -3.89 -3.43
C LEU A 33 1.80 -4.71 -4.69
N LYS A 34 2.01 -6.03 -4.62
CA LYS A 34 1.77 -6.98 -5.71
C LYS A 34 0.26 -7.19 -5.94
N LEU A 35 -0.48 -6.12 -6.24
CA LEU A 35 -1.94 -6.09 -6.37
C LEU A 35 -2.43 -6.99 -7.52
N ASN A 36 -1.59 -7.16 -8.55
CA ASN A 36 -1.85 -8.07 -9.67
C ASN A 36 -1.56 -9.55 -9.37
N SER A 37 -1.21 -9.91 -8.12
CA SER A 37 -1.08 -11.33 -7.77
C SER A 37 -2.43 -11.97 -7.51
N HIS A 38 -2.50 -13.28 -7.79
CA HIS A 38 -3.64 -14.09 -7.41
C HIS A 38 -3.86 -14.01 -5.90
N ILE A 39 -5.11 -13.80 -5.49
CA ILE A 39 -5.49 -13.71 -4.07
C ILE A 39 -5.30 -15.05 -3.35
N LEU A 40 -5.50 -16.16 -4.08
CA LEU A 40 -5.30 -17.51 -3.59
C LEU A 40 -3.94 -18.01 -4.05
N GLN A 41 -3.06 -18.25 -3.09
CA GLN A 41 -1.69 -18.70 -3.32
C GLN A 41 -1.40 -19.93 -2.47
N GLU A 42 -0.66 -20.88 -3.04
CA GLU A 42 -0.23 -22.09 -2.32
C GLU A 42 0.60 -21.76 -1.07
N SER A 43 1.38 -20.68 -1.12
CA SER A 43 2.15 -20.16 0.02
C SER A 43 1.25 -19.85 1.22
N ILE A 44 0.06 -19.27 0.99
CA ILE A 44 -0.90 -18.93 2.05
C ILE A 44 -1.46 -20.21 2.67
N ALA A 45 -1.91 -21.16 1.83
CA ALA A 45 -2.44 -22.43 2.31
C ALA A 45 -1.38 -23.22 3.11
N LYS A 46 -0.14 -23.23 2.64
CA LYS A 46 1.00 -23.81 3.35
C LYS A 46 1.24 -23.15 4.70
N GLN A 47 1.33 -21.82 4.74
CA GLN A 47 1.57 -21.07 5.98
C GLN A 47 0.50 -21.34 7.05
N ILE A 48 -0.77 -21.43 6.66
CA ILE A 48 -1.86 -21.77 7.58
C ILE A 48 -1.71 -23.20 8.08
N ASN A 49 -1.47 -24.16 7.18
CA ASN A 49 -1.39 -25.57 7.52
C ASN A 49 -0.15 -25.93 8.36
N GLU A 50 0.92 -25.14 8.26
CA GLU A 50 2.12 -25.27 9.09
C GLU A 50 1.95 -24.63 10.49
N ASN A 51 0.91 -23.82 10.70
CA ASN A 51 0.63 -23.24 12.00
C ASN A 51 -0.13 -24.23 12.90
N PRO A 52 0.49 -24.77 13.97
CA PRO A 52 -0.16 -25.74 14.86
C PRO A 52 -1.34 -25.13 15.64
N GLY A 53 -1.39 -23.81 15.78
CA GLY A 53 -2.47 -23.07 16.43
C GLY A 53 -3.58 -22.61 15.50
N ALA A 54 -3.56 -22.98 14.20
CA ALA A 54 -4.57 -22.50 13.26
C ALA A 54 -5.98 -22.96 13.65
N GLY A 55 -6.14 -24.21 14.10
CA GLY A 55 -7.45 -24.79 14.44
C GLY A 55 -8.32 -25.15 13.21
N TRP A 56 -7.80 -24.96 12.00
CA TRP A 56 -8.43 -25.32 10.73
C TRP A 56 -7.37 -25.66 9.67
N LYS A 57 -7.80 -26.31 8.59
CA LYS A 57 -6.95 -26.69 7.46
C LYS A 57 -7.35 -25.91 6.21
N ALA A 58 -6.38 -25.23 5.59
CA ALA A 58 -6.55 -24.51 4.35
C ALA A 58 -6.35 -25.42 3.13
N ALA A 59 -7.11 -25.16 2.06
CA ALA A 59 -6.95 -25.78 0.75
C ALA A 59 -7.27 -24.75 -0.35
N ILE A 60 -6.66 -24.91 -1.52
CA ILE A 60 -6.95 -24.06 -2.68
C ILE A 60 -8.28 -24.50 -3.31
N ASN A 61 -9.18 -23.53 -3.50
CA ASN A 61 -10.40 -23.74 -4.28
C ASN A 61 -10.17 -23.28 -5.73
N PRO A 62 -10.19 -24.18 -6.72
CA PRO A 62 -9.98 -23.84 -8.12
C PRO A 62 -10.94 -22.79 -8.67
N ARG A 63 -12.13 -22.62 -8.06
CA ARG A 63 -13.10 -21.60 -8.48
C ARG A 63 -12.59 -20.16 -8.30
N PHE A 64 -11.62 -19.97 -7.41
CA PHE A 64 -11.07 -18.66 -7.07
C PHE A 64 -9.57 -18.54 -7.41
N SER A 65 -9.01 -19.50 -8.14
CA SER A 65 -7.57 -19.51 -8.46
C SER A 65 -7.16 -18.37 -9.39
N ASN A 66 -8.09 -17.81 -10.17
CA ASN A 66 -7.83 -16.73 -11.13
C ASN A 66 -8.50 -15.40 -10.75
N VAL A 67 -8.48 -15.07 -9.46
CA VAL A 67 -8.99 -13.79 -8.94
C VAL A 67 -7.81 -12.95 -8.46
N THR A 68 -7.77 -11.68 -8.86
CA THR A 68 -6.78 -10.68 -8.45
C THR A 68 -7.48 -9.49 -7.81
N VAL A 69 -6.77 -8.69 -7.03
CA VAL A 69 -7.30 -7.43 -6.51
C VAL A 69 -7.11 -6.36 -7.57
N SER A 70 -8.19 -5.83 -8.12
CA SER A 70 -8.12 -4.64 -8.96
C SER A 70 -8.00 -3.40 -8.09
N PHE A 71 -7.02 -2.55 -8.39
CA PHE A 71 -7.00 -1.20 -7.84
C PHE A 71 -7.74 -0.26 -8.81
N GLN A 72 -8.85 0.31 -8.34
CA GLN A 72 -9.60 1.31 -9.10
C GLN A 72 -9.28 2.68 -8.52
N LEU A 73 -8.56 3.50 -9.28
CA LEU A 73 -8.40 4.93 -8.98
C LEU A 73 -9.73 5.67 -9.26
N PRO A 74 -10.12 6.65 -8.43
CA PRO A 74 -11.27 7.52 -8.69
C PRO A 74 -11.06 8.44 -9.89
#